data_AF-A0A345NKT9-F1
#
_entry.id   AF-A0A345NKT9-F1
#
_cell.length_a   1.000
_cell.length_b   1.000
_cell.length_c   1.000
_cell.angle_alpha   90.00
_cell.angle_beta   90.00
_cell.angle_gamma   90.00
#
_symmetry.space_group_name_H-M   'P 1'
#
loop_
_entity.id
_entity.type
_entity.pdbx_description
1 polymer ?
#
loop_
_entity_poly.entity_id
_entity_poly.type
_entity_poly.pdbx_seq_one_letter_code
_entity_poly.pdbx_strand_id
1 'polypeptide(L)'
;MALHPDDVVRKTFRTTQLRRGYDEGEVDAFLEEVVAELRQLRDEVDEQKAEIDHLRGQLEHGDEAAQRRALEEQQLDQVRRERDSVVQELKDADRRVAQARADAEAAERDREASLEEIRARFDDDLFALEKKVHQVREEANRAEDESQERQRAAQDLMAQVHLEEERLAARLTALREDAVQALGEELGSDRADELAGAVSVPEAAGPMADLRFVAALASAARKEQSERAVRDAEAVRTDAAAERERMIGDAATRTQALLVNAQREHDELVEQARKAHEELVRTAQEQHDELVGAAQAEHDRLLETGKTQQARFVTDGTQTRDELLAEGQAENQRLIRAAKEVHERMIHEATEEHRRLLDTGRAEHDRLISEAEEQRAGVLADLNARRDLLQSKVEELDRFQGEYRQRLRTYMAEQMKVLDDDAWHR
;
A
#
# COMPACT_ATOMS: atom_id res chain seq x y z
N MET A 1 7.63 -93.65 30.19
CA MET A 1 6.79 -94.23 31.25
C MET A 1 7.45 -93.89 32.58
N ALA A 2 6.86 -93.03 33.38
CA ALA A 2 7.31 -92.79 34.76
C ALA A 2 6.54 -93.75 35.67
N LEU A 3 7.23 -94.46 36.55
CA LEU A 3 6.57 -95.21 37.63
C LEU A 3 5.96 -94.21 38.62
N HIS A 4 4.67 -94.32 38.90
CA HIS A 4 4.06 -93.59 40.01
C HIS A 4 4.44 -94.27 41.34
N PRO A 5 4.58 -93.53 42.45
CA PRO A 5 4.72 -94.14 43.78
C PRO A 5 3.64 -95.21 44.05
N ASP A 6 2.40 -94.98 43.60
CA ASP A 6 1.29 -95.94 43.76
C ASP A 6 1.45 -97.22 42.91
N ASP A 7 2.19 -97.18 41.81
CA ASP A 7 2.47 -98.37 40.98
C ASP A 7 3.43 -99.34 41.67
N VAL A 8 4.29 -98.80 42.54
CA VAL A 8 5.23 -99.56 43.36
C VAL A 8 4.51 -100.16 44.58
N VAL A 9 3.71 -99.37 45.30
CA VAL A 9 2.88 -99.85 46.44
C VAL A 9 1.90 -100.95 46.03
N ARG A 10 1.34 -100.89 44.82
CA ARG A 10 0.38 -101.89 44.31
C ARG A 10 1.05 -103.12 43.68
N LYS A 11 2.38 -103.21 43.70
CA LYS A 11 3.11 -104.27 43.00
C LYS A 11 3.10 -105.57 43.77
N THR A 12 2.57 -106.63 43.14
CA THR A 12 2.61 -107.99 43.70
C THR A 12 3.62 -108.86 42.95
N PHE A 13 4.37 -109.68 43.70
CA PHE A 13 5.35 -110.63 43.18
C PHE A 13 4.85 -112.08 43.37
N ARG A 14 5.40 -113.03 42.60
CA ARG A 14 5.03 -114.45 42.69
C ARG A 14 5.97 -115.19 43.64
N THR A 15 5.43 -115.91 44.61
CA THR A 15 6.22 -116.71 45.56
C THR A 15 6.79 -117.98 44.90
N THR A 16 8.01 -118.39 45.28
CA THR A 16 8.75 -119.50 44.64
C THR A 16 8.81 -120.74 45.53
N GLN A 17 7.99 -121.75 45.25
CA GLN A 17 7.86 -122.96 46.08
C GLN A 17 9.05 -123.94 46.03
N LEU A 18 9.96 -123.83 45.05
CA LEU A 18 11.04 -124.80 44.81
C LEU A 18 12.45 -124.17 44.70
N ARG A 19 12.59 -122.88 44.99
CA ARG A 19 13.88 -122.15 45.02
C ARG A 19 13.82 -121.12 46.14
N ARG A 20 14.97 -120.82 46.77
CA ARG A 20 15.08 -119.68 47.69
C ARG A 20 14.78 -118.39 46.91
N GLY A 21 13.74 -117.67 47.31
CA GLY A 21 13.45 -116.31 46.86
C GLY A 21 14.22 -115.28 47.68
N TYR A 22 13.94 -114.00 47.43
CA TYR A 22 14.28 -112.92 48.36
C TYR A 22 13.37 -113.00 49.59
N ASP A 23 13.83 -112.44 50.72
CA ASP A 23 13.00 -112.31 51.92
C ASP A 23 11.89 -111.27 51.68
N GLU A 24 10.64 -111.62 51.99
CA GLU A 24 9.49 -110.75 51.73
C GLU A 24 9.56 -109.47 52.59
N GLY A 25 10.08 -109.55 53.82
CA GLY A 25 10.23 -108.39 54.71
C GLY A 25 11.36 -107.45 54.29
N GLU A 26 12.49 -107.97 53.79
CA GLU A 26 13.56 -107.14 53.23
C GLU A 26 13.13 -106.44 51.93
N VAL A 27 12.33 -107.12 51.09
CA VAL A 27 11.79 -106.55 49.85
C VAL A 27 10.75 -105.47 50.14
N ASP A 28 9.82 -105.70 51.05
CA ASP A 28 8.80 -104.70 51.41
C ASP A 28 9.44 -103.45 52.04
N ALA A 29 10.42 -103.61 52.94
CA ALA A 29 11.16 -102.49 53.54
C ALA A 29 11.92 -101.65 52.49
N PHE A 30 12.55 -102.30 51.49
CA PHE A 30 13.20 -101.59 50.40
C PHE A 30 12.20 -100.89 49.46
N LEU A 31 11.02 -101.47 49.23
CA LEU A 31 9.97 -100.83 48.43
C LEU A 31 9.34 -99.63 49.13
N GLU A 32 9.25 -99.62 50.47
CA GLU A 32 8.86 -98.43 51.25
C GLU A 32 9.85 -97.27 51.07
N GLU A 33 11.16 -97.54 51.13
CA GLU A 33 12.23 -96.56 50.86
C GLU A 33 12.14 -96.00 49.43
N VAL A 34 11.99 -96.88 48.43
CA VAL A 34 11.81 -96.48 47.02
C VAL A 34 10.54 -95.64 46.81
N VAL A 35 9.44 -95.93 47.52
CA VAL A 35 8.19 -95.15 47.45
C VAL A 35 8.35 -93.77 48.09
N ALA A 36 9.09 -93.67 49.19
CA ALA A 36 9.40 -92.38 49.83
C ALA A 36 10.24 -91.50 48.87
N GLU A 37 11.31 -92.05 48.32
CA GLU A 37 12.19 -91.33 47.38
C GLU A 37 11.44 -90.92 46.09
N LEU A 38 10.61 -91.78 45.53
CA LEU A 38 9.79 -91.46 44.35
C LEU A 38 8.73 -90.38 44.60
N ARG A 39 8.29 -90.18 45.86
CA ARG A 39 7.43 -89.05 46.24
C ARG A 39 8.26 -87.77 46.33
N GLN A 40 9.38 -87.79 47.05
CA GLN A 40 10.27 -86.63 47.15
C GLN A 40 10.72 -86.13 45.77
N LEU A 41 11.18 -87.03 44.89
CA LEU A 41 11.58 -86.65 43.52
C LEU A 41 10.43 -86.07 42.70
N ARG A 42 9.18 -86.43 43.02
CA ARG A 42 8.00 -85.91 42.33
C ARG A 42 7.65 -84.51 42.81
N ASP A 43 7.69 -84.31 44.13
CA ASP A 43 7.48 -83.02 44.77
C ASP A 43 8.56 -82.02 44.32
N GLU A 44 9.85 -82.41 44.29
CA GLU A 44 10.95 -81.60 43.74
C GLU A 44 10.75 -81.25 42.25
N VAL A 45 10.28 -82.19 41.42
CA VAL A 45 10.01 -81.95 40.00
C VAL A 45 8.83 -81.00 39.78
N ASP A 46 7.80 -81.07 40.62
CA ASP A 46 6.64 -80.19 40.52
C ASP A 46 6.93 -78.79 41.12
N GLU A 47 7.79 -78.69 42.14
CA GLU A 47 8.35 -77.42 42.63
C GLU A 47 9.26 -76.74 41.59
N GLN A 48 10.19 -77.48 40.97
CA GLN A 48 11.04 -76.96 39.89
C GLN A 48 10.22 -76.45 38.68
N LYS A 49 9.11 -77.09 38.33
CA LYS A 49 8.20 -76.58 37.28
C LYS A 49 7.54 -75.27 37.69
N ALA A 50 7.04 -75.19 38.92
CA ALA A 50 6.44 -73.97 39.44
C ALA A 50 7.44 -72.79 39.44
N GLU A 51 8.71 -73.06 39.77
CA GLU A 51 9.78 -72.07 39.68
C GLU A 51 10.09 -71.67 38.23
N ILE A 52 10.16 -72.63 37.29
CA ILE A 52 10.35 -72.36 35.85
C ILE A 52 9.21 -71.50 35.27
N ASP A 53 7.96 -71.80 35.60
CA ASP A 53 6.80 -71.06 35.08
C ASP A 53 6.71 -69.65 35.71
N HIS A 54 7.08 -69.50 36.99
CA HIS A 54 7.25 -68.20 37.63
C HIS A 54 8.36 -67.36 36.98
N LEU A 55 9.54 -67.95 36.74
CA LEU A 55 10.65 -67.28 36.06
C LEU A 55 10.30 -66.89 34.61
N ARG A 56 9.52 -67.72 33.89
CA ARG A 56 8.99 -67.37 32.56
C ARG A 56 8.04 -66.18 32.60
N GLY A 57 7.09 -66.16 33.54
CA GLY A 57 6.18 -65.02 33.70
C GLY A 57 6.92 -63.71 34.00
N GLN A 58 8.00 -63.78 34.80
CA GLN A 58 8.88 -62.62 35.06
C GLN A 58 9.65 -62.16 33.81
N LEU A 59 10.10 -63.09 32.96
CA LEU A 59 10.77 -62.76 31.69
C LEU A 59 9.81 -62.10 30.68
N GLU A 60 8.60 -62.63 30.52
CA GLU A 60 7.58 -62.05 29.61
C GLU A 60 7.18 -60.62 30.04
N HIS A 61 6.98 -60.39 31.34
CA HIS A 61 6.74 -59.04 31.87
C HIS A 61 7.95 -58.12 31.71
N GLY A 62 9.18 -58.67 31.75
CA GLY A 62 10.42 -57.96 31.45
C GLY A 62 10.49 -57.50 29.99
N ASP A 63 10.16 -58.39 29.05
CA ASP A 63 10.14 -58.09 27.61
C ASP A 63 9.06 -57.05 27.25
N GLU A 64 7.85 -57.14 27.82
CA GLU A 64 6.83 -56.09 27.62
C GLU A 64 7.27 -54.72 28.16
N ALA A 65 7.97 -54.69 29.29
CA ALA A 65 8.51 -53.47 29.87
C ALA A 65 9.68 -52.91 29.03
N ALA A 66 10.48 -53.77 28.39
CA ALA A 66 11.52 -53.36 27.47
C ALA A 66 10.94 -52.82 26.15
N GLN A 67 9.93 -53.48 25.58
CA GLN A 67 9.23 -53.04 24.37
C GLN A 67 8.55 -51.68 24.55
N ARG A 68 7.90 -51.45 25.69
CA ARG A 68 7.30 -50.13 26.02
C ARG A 68 8.35 -49.02 26.09
N ARG A 69 9.49 -49.26 26.74
CA ARG A 69 10.60 -48.28 26.79
C ARG A 69 11.18 -48.01 25.41
N ALA A 70 11.36 -49.03 24.58
CA ALA A 70 11.86 -48.86 23.21
C ALA A 70 10.91 -48.02 22.35
N LEU A 71 9.59 -48.19 22.51
CA LEU A 71 8.58 -47.38 21.83
C LEU A 71 8.58 -45.92 22.33
N GLU A 72 8.64 -45.71 23.64
CA GLU A 72 8.77 -44.38 24.25
C GLU A 72 10.06 -43.66 23.79
N GLU A 73 11.19 -44.37 23.73
CA GLU A 73 12.48 -43.84 23.30
C GLU A 73 12.47 -43.47 21.80
N GLN A 74 11.83 -44.29 20.95
CA GLN A 74 11.59 -43.97 19.54
C GLN A 74 10.70 -42.72 19.37
N GLN A 75 9.63 -42.60 20.16
CA GLN A 75 8.77 -41.40 20.17
C GLN A 75 9.54 -40.16 20.64
N LEU A 76 10.38 -40.30 21.67
CA LEU A 76 11.20 -39.20 22.19
C LEU A 76 12.20 -38.69 21.14
N ASP A 77 12.82 -39.61 20.39
CA ASP A 77 13.74 -39.27 19.30
C ASP A 77 13.04 -38.67 18.08
N GLN A 78 11.80 -39.07 17.78
CA GLN A 78 10.98 -38.38 16.79
C GLN A 78 10.71 -36.92 17.21
N VAL A 79 10.21 -36.70 18.43
CA VAL A 79 9.93 -35.36 18.97
C VAL A 79 11.20 -34.48 19.02
N ARG A 80 12.37 -35.06 19.32
CA ARG A 80 13.66 -34.36 19.25
C ARG A 80 13.98 -33.88 17.84
N ARG A 81 13.80 -34.72 16.81
CA ARG A 81 14.05 -34.36 15.40
C ARG A 81 13.08 -33.29 14.91
N GLU A 82 11.80 -33.41 15.25
CA GLU A 82 10.77 -32.41 14.91
C GLU A 82 11.08 -31.06 15.55
N ARG A 83 11.40 -31.04 16.86
CA ARG A 83 11.89 -29.84 17.56
C ARG A 83 13.11 -29.23 16.86
N ASP A 84 14.09 -30.05 16.49
CA ASP A 84 15.33 -29.56 15.88
C ASP A 84 15.10 -29.00 14.47
N SER A 85 14.13 -29.54 13.71
CA SER A 85 13.66 -28.93 12.45
C SER A 85 13.06 -27.55 12.68
N VAL A 86 12.08 -27.45 13.60
CA VAL A 86 11.40 -26.18 13.92
C VAL A 86 12.39 -25.13 14.44
N VAL A 87 13.41 -25.53 15.21
CA VAL A 87 14.48 -24.63 15.67
C VAL A 87 15.36 -24.11 14.53
N GLN A 88 15.56 -24.87 13.44
CA GLN A 88 16.28 -24.35 12.25
C GLN A 88 15.37 -23.46 11.40
N GLU A 89 14.11 -23.84 11.20
CA GLU A 89 13.11 -23.02 10.50
C GLU A 89 12.94 -21.65 11.17
N LEU A 90 12.91 -21.61 12.51
CA LEU A 90 12.86 -20.37 13.28
C LEU A 90 14.12 -19.50 13.06
N LYS A 91 15.32 -20.09 13.05
CA LYS A 91 16.58 -19.35 12.78
C LYS A 91 16.63 -18.80 11.36
N ASP A 92 16.11 -19.53 10.38
CA ASP A 92 16.04 -19.06 9.00
C ASP A 92 14.95 -18.00 8.81
N ALA A 93 13.85 -18.08 9.55
CA ALA A 93 12.87 -16.99 9.64
C ALA A 93 13.49 -15.72 10.27
N ASP A 94 14.21 -15.85 11.39
CA ASP A 94 14.92 -14.74 12.04
C ASP A 94 15.95 -14.09 11.10
N ARG A 95 16.71 -14.89 10.34
CA ARG A 95 17.63 -14.39 9.30
C ARG A 95 16.90 -13.62 8.21
N ARG A 96 15.76 -14.13 7.70
CA ARG A 96 14.94 -13.45 6.68
C ARG A 96 14.37 -12.14 7.21
N VAL A 97 13.93 -12.09 8.47
CA VAL A 97 13.44 -10.87 9.12
C VAL A 97 14.59 -9.86 9.33
N ALA A 98 15.78 -10.31 9.72
CA ALA A 98 16.95 -9.45 9.85
C ALA A 98 17.39 -8.86 8.50
N GLN A 99 17.41 -9.69 7.44
CA GLN A 99 17.69 -9.25 6.07
C GLN A 99 16.68 -8.21 5.60
N ALA A 100 15.38 -8.50 5.70
CA ALA A 100 14.32 -7.58 5.28
C ALA A 100 14.34 -6.24 6.05
N ARG A 101 14.76 -6.23 7.32
CA ARG A 101 14.98 -5.00 8.09
C ARG A 101 16.18 -4.21 7.57
N ALA A 102 17.30 -4.88 7.30
CA ALA A 102 18.50 -4.22 6.76
C ALA A 102 18.23 -3.62 5.35
N ASP A 103 17.49 -4.35 4.52
CA ASP A 103 17.09 -3.89 3.18
C ASP A 103 16.12 -2.69 3.27
N ALA A 104 15.18 -2.70 4.23
CA ALA A 104 14.28 -1.57 4.48
C ALA A 104 15.04 -0.33 5.00
N GLU A 105 15.97 -0.49 5.96
CA GLU A 105 16.82 0.61 6.42
C GLU A 105 17.69 1.19 5.30
N ALA A 106 18.19 0.35 4.38
CA ALA A 106 18.92 0.83 3.21
C ALA A 106 18.03 1.68 2.29
N ALA A 107 16.82 1.19 1.97
CA ALA A 107 15.85 1.92 1.17
C ALA A 107 15.40 3.24 1.83
N GLU A 108 15.30 3.30 3.16
CA GLU A 108 15.01 4.55 3.88
C GLU A 108 16.16 5.56 3.75
N ARG A 109 17.42 5.13 3.89
CA ARG A 109 18.61 6.00 3.68
C ARG A 109 18.69 6.54 2.25
N ASP A 110 18.46 5.69 1.25
CA ASP A 110 18.47 6.09 -0.16
C ASP A 110 17.34 7.11 -0.46
N ARG A 111 16.17 6.92 0.16
CA ARG A 111 15.05 7.88 0.08
C ARG A 111 15.37 9.20 0.77
N GLU A 112 16.03 9.17 1.94
CA GLU A 112 16.41 10.38 2.68
C GLU A 112 17.46 11.18 1.91
N ALA A 113 18.50 10.53 1.37
CA ALA A 113 19.49 11.16 0.48
C ALA A 113 18.84 11.77 -0.77
N SER A 114 17.89 11.07 -1.39
CA SER A 114 17.14 11.59 -2.56
C SER A 114 16.29 12.82 -2.20
N LEU A 115 15.69 12.86 -1.01
CA LEU A 115 14.93 14.01 -0.52
C LEU A 115 15.84 15.21 -0.19
N GLU A 116 17.05 14.95 0.31
CA GLU A 116 18.04 15.99 0.58
C GLU A 116 18.59 16.60 -0.71
N GLU A 117 18.85 15.79 -1.75
CA GLU A 117 19.20 16.29 -3.09
C GLU A 117 18.08 17.14 -3.71
N ILE A 118 16.83 16.70 -3.59
CA ILE A 118 15.66 17.47 -4.07
C ILE A 118 15.54 18.81 -3.32
N ARG A 119 15.75 18.84 -2.00
CA ARG A 119 15.75 20.08 -1.21
C ARG A 119 16.85 21.04 -1.66
N ALA A 120 18.08 20.55 -1.81
CA ALA A 120 19.20 21.38 -2.27
C ALA A 120 18.91 22.03 -3.64
N ARG A 121 18.33 21.28 -4.58
CA ARG A 121 17.89 21.83 -5.87
C ARG A 121 16.81 22.90 -5.74
N PHE A 122 15.83 22.71 -4.84
CA PHE A 122 14.80 23.73 -4.59
C PHE A 122 15.37 25.00 -3.94
N ASP A 123 16.35 24.87 -3.04
CA ASP A 123 17.01 26.02 -2.42
C ASP A 123 17.85 26.81 -3.46
N ASP A 124 18.56 26.12 -4.35
CA ASP A 124 19.28 26.73 -5.47
C ASP A 124 18.33 27.46 -6.45
N ASP A 125 17.22 26.83 -6.82
CA ASP A 125 16.19 27.43 -7.68
C ASP A 125 15.51 28.64 -7.02
N LEU A 126 15.23 28.56 -5.71
CA LEU A 126 14.67 29.67 -4.94
C LEU A 126 15.64 30.85 -4.90
N PHE A 127 16.92 30.61 -4.61
CA PHE A 127 17.96 31.65 -4.63
C PHE A 127 18.12 32.28 -6.02
N ALA A 128 18.07 31.47 -7.09
CA ALA A 128 18.09 31.96 -8.46
C ALA A 128 16.84 32.81 -8.80
N LEU A 129 15.67 32.46 -8.26
CA LEU A 129 14.43 33.21 -8.43
C LEU A 129 14.45 34.53 -7.66
N GLU A 130 14.87 34.53 -6.39
CA GLU A 130 15.04 35.73 -5.56
C GLU A 130 16.00 36.72 -6.22
N LYS A 131 17.12 36.24 -6.75
CA LYS A 131 18.08 37.06 -7.50
C LYS A 131 17.43 37.70 -8.74
N LYS A 132 16.65 36.94 -9.52
CA LYS A 132 15.92 37.48 -10.69
C LYS A 132 14.87 38.52 -10.26
N VAL A 133 14.12 38.28 -9.19
CA VAL A 133 13.15 39.24 -8.65
C VAL A 133 13.84 40.53 -8.21
N HIS A 134 15.01 40.44 -7.57
CA HIS A 134 15.79 41.63 -7.19
C HIS A 134 16.32 42.39 -8.42
N GLN A 135 16.76 41.69 -9.48
CA GLN A 135 17.18 42.31 -10.74
C GLN A 135 16.02 43.07 -11.41
N VAL A 136 14.88 42.40 -11.61
CA VAL A 136 13.67 43.02 -12.19
C VAL A 136 13.19 44.22 -11.35
N ARG A 137 13.33 44.14 -10.02
CA ARG A 137 12.97 45.24 -9.12
C ARG A 137 13.92 46.44 -9.24
N GLU A 138 15.22 46.22 -9.43
CA GLU A 138 16.14 47.31 -9.74
C GLU A 138 15.88 47.93 -11.11
N GLU A 139 15.60 47.11 -12.13
CA GLU A 139 15.25 47.59 -13.48
C GLU A 139 13.96 48.42 -13.45
N ALA A 140 12.93 47.97 -12.71
CA ALA A 140 11.70 48.72 -12.50
C ALA A 140 11.94 50.05 -11.78
N ASN A 141 12.71 50.06 -10.68
CA ASN A 141 13.05 51.30 -9.96
C ASN A 141 13.80 52.29 -10.87
N ARG A 142 14.77 51.83 -11.67
CA ARG A 142 15.51 52.70 -12.60
C ARG A 142 14.59 53.27 -13.69
N ALA A 143 13.66 52.48 -14.22
CA ALA A 143 12.67 52.96 -15.18
C ALA A 143 11.71 53.99 -14.57
N GLU A 144 11.38 53.86 -13.28
CA GLU A 144 10.58 54.85 -12.54
C GLU A 144 11.36 56.15 -12.30
N ASP A 145 12.63 56.05 -11.88
CA ASP A 145 13.52 57.21 -11.73
C ASP A 145 13.71 57.98 -13.06
N GLU A 146 13.99 57.27 -14.17
CA GLU A 146 14.08 57.87 -15.52
C GLU A 146 12.77 58.56 -15.94
N SER A 147 11.62 57.98 -15.59
CA SER A 147 10.30 58.56 -15.87
C SER A 147 10.10 59.86 -15.07
N GLN A 148 10.47 59.86 -13.79
CA GLN A 148 10.40 61.06 -12.94
C GLN A 148 11.35 62.16 -13.42
N GLU A 149 12.57 61.84 -13.86
CA GLU A 149 13.50 62.81 -14.44
C GLU A 149 12.96 63.43 -15.73
N ARG A 150 12.40 62.61 -16.65
CA ARG A 150 11.74 63.11 -17.87
C ARG A 150 10.56 64.01 -17.54
N GLN A 151 9.78 63.67 -16.51
CA GLN A 151 8.63 64.49 -16.08
C GLN A 151 9.06 65.83 -15.47
N ARG A 152 10.14 65.87 -14.68
CA ARG A 152 10.74 67.13 -14.18
C ARG A 152 11.30 67.98 -15.32
N ALA A 153 12.06 67.38 -16.24
CA ALA A 153 12.59 68.08 -17.40
C ALA A 153 11.49 68.69 -18.30
N ALA A 154 10.36 67.99 -18.45
CA ALA A 154 9.19 68.52 -19.15
C ALA A 154 8.54 69.70 -18.41
N GLN A 155 8.45 69.65 -17.07
CA GLN A 155 7.95 70.77 -16.25
C GLN A 155 8.86 72.00 -16.32
N ASP A 156 10.19 71.80 -16.24
CA ASP A 156 11.18 72.87 -16.36
C ASP A 156 11.12 73.52 -17.76
N LEU A 157 10.94 72.72 -18.82
CA LEU A 157 10.78 73.24 -20.18
C LEU A 157 9.49 74.05 -20.34
N MET A 158 8.37 73.61 -19.77
CA MET A 158 7.11 74.39 -19.76
C MET A 158 7.27 75.72 -19.01
N ALA A 159 7.97 75.72 -17.88
CA ALA A 159 8.26 76.95 -17.13
C ALA A 159 9.16 77.92 -17.94
N GLN A 160 10.13 77.42 -18.70
CA GLN A 160 10.95 78.25 -19.59
C GLN A 160 10.13 78.85 -20.74
N VAL A 161 9.21 78.09 -21.34
CA VAL A 161 8.32 78.59 -22.41
C VAL A 161 7.44 79.73 -21.90
N HIS A 162 6.79 79.57 -20.73
CA HIS A 162 5.98 80.65 -20.15
C HIS A 162 6.80 81.90 -19.82
N LEU A 163 8.04 81.75 -19.33
CA LEU A 163 8.91 82.91 -19.06
C LEU A 163 9.26 83.68 -20.35
N GLU A 164 9.46 83.00 -21.48
CA GLU A 164 9.69 83.64 -22.77
C GLU A 164 8.40 84.27 -23.35
N GLU A 165 7.23 83.66 -23.14
CA GLU A 165 5.93 84.28 -23.47
C GLU A 165 5.72 85.60 -22.70
N GLU A 166 5.99 85.61 -21.39
CA GLU A 166 5.92 86.83 -20.56
C GLU A 166 6.92 87.90 -21.02
N ARG A 167 8.15 87.52 -21.37
CA ARG A 167 9.17 88.44 -21.92
C ARG A 167 8.74 89.05 -23.24
N LEU A 168 8.14 88.25 -24.13
CA LEU A 168 7.60 88.72 -25.41
C LEU A 168 6.43 89.70 -25.20
N ALA A 169 5.51 89.39 -24.29
CA ALA A 169 4.40 90.28 -23.94
C ALA A 169 4.88 91.62 -23.35
N ALA A 170 5.84 91.59 -22.43
CA ALA A 170 6.44 92.78 -21.85
C ALA A 170 7.14 93.64 -22.93
N ARG A 171 7.89 93.00 -23.84
CA ARG A 171 8.60 93.70 -24.92
C ARG A 171 7.67 94.34 -25.95
N LEU A 172 6.55 93.71 -26.27
CA LEU A 172 5.50 94.31 -27.12
C LEU A 172 4.82 95.51 -26.44
N THR A 173 4.67 95.46 -25.11
CA THR A 173 4.09 96.55 -24.33
C THR A 173 5.04 97.75 -24.27
N ALA A 174 6.33 97.52 -23.99
CA ALA A 174 7.37 98.56 -24.05
C ALA A 174 7.47 99.21 -25.45
N LEU A 175 7.46 98.42 -26.53
CA LEU A 175 7.52 98.97 -27.89
C LEU A 175 6.32 99.87 -28.24
N ARG A 176 5.16 99.61 -27.63
CA ARG A 176 3.96 100.46 -27.75
C ARG A 176 4.11 101.75 -26.93
N GLU A 177 4.69 101.68 -25.74
CA GLU A 177 4.96 102.84 -24.90
C GLU A 177 6.03 103.74 -25.52
N ASP A 178 7.13 103.17 -26.04
CA ASP A 178 8.16 103.87 -26.81
C ASP A 178 7.58 104.59 -28.03
N ALA A 179 6.65 103.96 -28.75
CA ALA A 179 5.98 104.57 -29.91
C ALA A 179 5.07 105.77 -29.51
N VAL A 180 4.43 105.69 -28.33
CA VAL A 180 3.65 106.80 -27.77
C VAL A 180 4.56 107.92 -27.25
N GLN A 181 5.69 107.58 -26.63
CA GLN A 181 6.70 108.56 -26.19
C GLN A 181 7.37 109.27 -27.37
N ALA A 182 7.75 108.57 -28.44
CA ALA A 182 8.32 109.19 -29.63
C ALA A 182 7.35 110.19 -30.29
N LEU A 183 6.05 109.84 -30.35
CA LEU A 183 4.99 110.77 -30.76
C LEU A 183 4.84 111.97 -29.79
N GLY A 184 5.11 111.77 -28.50
CA GLY A 184 5.14 112.83 -27.49
C GLY A 184 6.35 113.76 -27.57
N GLU A 185 7.54 113.24 -27.90
CA GLU A 185 8.78 114.01 -28.00
C GLU A 185 8.85 114.86 -29.28
N GLU A 186 8.33 114.38 -30.42
CA GLU A 186 8.26 115.18 -31.65
C GLU A 186 7.20 116.31 -31.61
N LEU A 187 6.17 116.20 -30.75
CA LEU A 187 5.02 117.12 -30.73
C LEU A 187 4.87 117.94 -29.43
N GLY A 188 5.53 117.54 -28.34
CA GLY A 188 5.39 118.13 -27.00
C GLY A 188 4.23 117.50 -26.21
N SER A 189 4.43 117.29 -24.90
CA SER A 189 3.53 116.47 -24.06
C SER A 189 2.06 116.85 -24.11
N ASP A 190 1.77 118.16 -24.07
CA ASP A 190 0.39 118.66 -24.04
C ASP A 190 -0.28 118.52 -25.42
N ARG A 191 0.53 118.38 -26.49
CA ARG A 191 0.05 118.31 -27.87
C ARG A 191 -0.18 116.89 -28.37
N ALA A 192 0.47 115.88 -27.78
CA ALA A 192 0.16 114.47 -28.06
C ALA A 192 -1.27 114.11 -27.62
N ASP A 193 -1.70 114.60 -26.45
CA ASP A 193 -3.07 114.41 -25.96
C ASP A 193 -4.08 115.38 -26.63
N GLU A 194 -3.70 116.63 -26.96
CA GLU A 194 -4.61 117.54 -27.70
C GLU A 194 -4.80 117.18 -29.19
N LEU A 195 -3.79 116.61 -29.87
CA LEU A 195 -3.90 116.22 -31.29
C LEU A 195 -4.72 114.94 -31.50
N ALA A 196 -4.90 114.14 -30.46
CA ALA A 196 -5.92 113.09 -30.41
C ALA A 196 -7.34 113.65 -30.20
N GLY A 197 -7.47 114.92 -29.78
CA GLY A 197 -8.72 115.56 -29.36
C GLY A 197 -9.29 116.59 -30.35
N ALA A 198 -8.63 117.74 -30.51
CA ALA A 198 -9.15 118.85 -31.33
C ALA A 198 -8.10 119.94 -31.61
N VAL A 199 -7.83 120.23 -32.89
CA VAL A 199 -7.25 121.53 -33.29
C VAL A 199 -7.94 122.07 -34.54
N SER A 200 -8.69 123.16 -34.38
CA SER A 200 -9.28 123.94 -35.46
C SER A 200 -9.18 125.44 -35.14
N VAL A 201 -8.47 126.19 -36.01
CA VAL A 201 -8.55 127.68 -36.14
C VAL A 201 -7.99 128.40 -34.86
N PRO A 202 -7.70 129.73 -34.73
CA PRO A 202 -7.91 130.93 -35.57
C PRO A 202 -6.59 131.71 -35.89
N GLU A 203 -6.47 133.01 -36.24
CA GLU A 203 -7.36 134.19 -36.46
C GLU A 203 -6.64 135.26 -37.34
N ALA A 204 -7.29 136.40 -37.56
CA ALA A 204 -6.75 137.77 -37.46
C ALA A 204 -6.07 138.44 -38.69
N ALA A 205 -6.91 139.25 -39.36
CA ALA A 205 -6.70 140.70 -39.58
C ALA A 205 -5.48 141.24 -40.40
N GLY A 206 -5.63 142.47 -40.89
CA GLY A 206 -4.59 143.25 -41.56
C GLY A 206 -4.43 144.64 -40.92
N PRO A 207 -4.02 145.68 -41.67
CA PRO A 207 -3.48 145.75 -43.04
C PRO A 207 -2.03 146.34 -43.00
N MET A 208 -1.27 146.63 -44.05
CA MET A 208 -1.46 147.05 -45.45
C MET A 208 -0.22 146.54 -46.21
N ALA A 209 -0.15 146.19 -47.48
CA ALA A 209 -1.06 146.07 -48.62
C ALA A 209 -0.14 145.67 -49.82
N ASP A 210 1.13 146.10 -49.81
CA ASP A 210 2.16 145.76 -50.80
C ASP A 210 2.94 144.46 -50.48
N LEU A 211 3.24 144.20 -49.19
CA LEU A 211 3.79 142.90 -48.76
C LEU A 211 2.85 141.74 -49.08
N ARG A 212 1.54 142.00 -49.25
CA ARG A 212 0.54 140.99 -49.59
C ARG A 212 0.66 140.49 -51.04
N PHE A 213 1.17 141.29 -51.98
CA PHE A 213 1.39 140.82 -53.35
C PHE A 213 2.60 139.89 -53.45
N VAL A 214 3.71 140.26 -52.80
CA VAL A 214 4.92 139.42 -52.73
C VAL A 214 4.68 138.18 -51.85
N ALA A 215 3.94 138.30 -50.75
CA ALA A 215 3.52 137.15 -49.95
C ALA A 215 2.50 136.27 -50.70
N ALA A 216 1.64 136.81 -51.56
CA ALA A 216 0.75 136.01 -52.41
C ALA A 216 1.51 135.25 -53.50
N LEU A 217 2.51 135.87 -54.14
CA LEU A 217 3.35 135.20 -55.13
C LEU A 217 4.28 134.16 -54.48
N ALA A 218 4.87 134.49 -53.32
CA ALA A 218 5.70 133.56 -52.55
C ALA A 218 4.87 132.44 -51.89
N SER A 219 3.63 132.68 -51.46
CA SER A 219 2.74 131.63 -50.98
C SER A 219 2.14 130.81 -52.12
N ALA A 220 1.90 131.37 -53.31
CA ALA A 220 1.53 130.60 -54.49
C ALA A 220 2.68 129.67 -54.93
N ALA A 221 3.91 130.19 -55.01
CA ALA A 221 5.09 129.39 -55.33
C ALA A 221 5.41 128.34 -54.25
N ARG A 222 5.31 128.69 -52.96
CA ARG A 222 5.45 127.72 -51.86
C ARG A 222 4.32 126.70 -51.85
N LYS A 223 3.08 127.11 -52.16
CA LYS A 223 1.92 126.21 -52.26
C LYS A 223 2.08 125.24 -53.42
N GLU A 224 2.52 125.70 -54.58
CA GLU A 224 2.80 124.82 -55.72
C GLU A 224 3.97 123.87 -55.42
N GLN A 225 5.05 124.35 -54.79
CA GLN A 225 6.19 123.52 -54.42
C GLN A 225 5.84 122.54 -53.29
N SER A 226 5.01 122.93 -52.31
CA SER A 226 4.49 122.02 -51.28
C SER A 226 3.48 121.03 -51.84
N GLU A 227 2.63 121.43 -52.78
CA GLU A 227 1.71 120.51 -53.47
C GLU A 227 2.47 119.50 -54.33
N ARG A 228 3.58 119.89 -54.98
CA ARG A 228 4.48 118.96 -55.65
C ARG A 228 5.16 118.03 -54.65
N ALA A 229 5.74 118.55 -53.57
CA ALA A 229 6.39 117.73 -52.54
C ALA A 229 5.41 116.79 -51.82
N VAL A 230 4.15 117.20 -51.62
CA VAL A 230 3.07 116.36 -51.08
C VAL A 230 2.69 115.29 -52.09
N ARG A 231 2.51 115.60 -53.39
CA ARG A 231 2.26 114.60 -54.43
C ARG A 231 3.41 113.60 -54.57
N ASP A 232 4.66 114.05 -54.50
CA ASP A 232 5.84 113.19 -54.58
C ASP A 232 5.97 112.30 -53.32
N ALA A 233 5.68 112.85 -52.13
CA ALA A 233 5.64 112.07 -50.89
C ALA A 233 4.45 111.11 -50.81
N GLU A 234 3.30 111.48 -51.37
CA GLU A 234 2.13 110.62 -51.55
C GLU A 234 2.45 109.50 -52.54
N ALA A 235 3.11 109.79 -53.67
CA ALA A 235 3.55 108.79 -54.64
C ALA A 235 4.53 107.77 -54.02
N VAL A 236 5.57 108.25 -53.32
CA VAL A 236 6.51 107.39 -52.59
C VAL A 236 5.81 106.57 -51.49
N ARG A 237 4.80 107.15 -50.81
CA ARG A 237 3.98 106.42 -49.83
C ARG A 237 3.09 105.37 -50.48
N THR A 238 2.48 105.64 -51.64
CA THR A 238 1.67 104.66 -52.36
C THR A 238 2.53 103.54 -52.94
N ASP A 239 3.73 103.85 -53.44
CA ASP A 239 4.67 102.85 -53.95
C ASP A 239 5.20 101.98 -52.80
N ALA A 240 5.61 102.57 -51.68
CA ALA A 240 6.05 101.83 -50.49
C ALA A 240 4.92 101.00 -49.85
N ALA A 241 3.67 101.50 -49.87
CA ALA A 241 2.50 100.73 -49.44
C ALA A 241 2.25 99.54 -50.38
N ALA A 242 2.32 99.75 -51.70
CA ALA A 242 2.17 98.68 -52.69
C ALA A 242 3.29 97.63 -52.61
N GLU A 243 4.54 98.03 -52.36
CA GLU A 243 5.64 97.09 -52.10
C GLU A 243 5.46 96.31 -50.80
N ARG A 244 5.05 96.99 -49.71
CA ARG A 244 4.74 96.32 -48.45
C ARG A 244 3.60 95.30 -48.62
N GLU A 245 2.55 95.65 -49.34
CA GLU A 245 1.41 94.77 -49.58
C GLU A 245 1.78 93.58 -50.49
N ARG A 246 2.65 93.78 -51.48
CA ARG A 246 3.28 92.67 -52.23
C ARG A 246 4.11 91.76 -51.32
N MET A 247 4.98 92.31 -50.48
CA MET A 247 5.81 91.51 -49.57
C MET A 247 4.98 90.73 -48.55
N ILE A 248 3.89 91.31 -48.04
CA ILE A 248 2.93 90.62 -47.16
C ILE A 248 2.20 89.52 -47.93
N GLY A 249 1.76 89.76 -49.17
CA GLY A 249 1.16 88.74 -50.03
C GLY A 249 2.10 87.57 -50.34
N ASP A 250 3.35 87.86 -50.68
CA ASP A 250 4.40 86.86 -50.92
C ASP A 250 4.72 86.06 -49.65
N ALA A 251 4.83 86.73 -48.51
CA ALA A 251 5.09 86.09 -47.21
C ALA A 251 3.91 85.21 -46.76
N ALA A 252 2.67 85.67 -46.94
CA ALA A 252 1.46 84.90 -46.68
C ALA A 252 1.40 83.66 -47.59
N THR A 253 1.68 83.83 -48.88
CA THR A 253 1.71 82.73 -49.86
C THR A 253 2.78 81.69 -49.51
N ARG A 254 3.99 82.12 -49.12
CA ARG A 254 5.07 81.21 -48.67
C ARG A 254 4.70 80.48 -47.39
N THR A 255 4.12 81.18 -46.41
CA THR A 255 3.70 80.57 -45.13
C THR A 255 2.59 79.56 -45.35
N GLN A 256 1.61 79.87 -46.21
CA GLN A 256 0.56 78.95 -46.59
C GLN A 256 1.09 77.71 -47.33
N ALA A 257 2.06 77.89 -48.24
CA ALA A 257 2.72 76.76 -48.91
C ALA A 257 3.51 75.86 -47.92
N LEU A 258 4.20 76.45 -46.94
CA LEU A 258 4.88 75.69 -45.88
C LEU A 258 3.88 74.94 -44.97
N LEU A 259 2.76 75.56 -44.60
CA LEU A 259 1.71 74.90 -43.82
C LEU A 259 1.08 73.73 -44.58
N VAL A 260 0.78 73.89 -45.86
CA VAL A 260 0.25 72.80 -46.70
C VAL A 260 1.26 71.66 -46.85
N ASN A 261 2.54 71.97 -47.03
CA ASN A 261 3.59 70.94 -47.08
C ASN A 261 3.74 70.21 -45.74
N ALA A 262 3.76 70.94 -44.62
CA ALA A 262 3.87 70.35 -43.28
C ALA A 262 2.64 69.51 -42.91
N GLN A 263 1.43 69.92 -43.32
CA GLN A 263 0.22 69.11 -43.19
C GLN A 263 0.34 67.82 -44.02
N ARG A 264 0.81 67.91 -45.27
CA ARG A 264 1.00 66.73 -46.12
C ARG A 264 2.02 65.75 -45.55
N GLU A 265 3.16 66.25 -45.06
CA GLU A 265 4.19 65.43 -44.40
C GLU A 265 3.67 64.79 -43.10
N HIS A 266 2.86 65.52 -42.32
CA HIS A 266 2.20 64.98 -41.14
C HIS A 266 1.23 63.85 -41.50
N ASP A 267 0.35 64.06 -42.48
CA ASP A 267 -0.61 63.05 -42.94
C ASP A 267 0.10 61.82 -43.53
N GLU A 268 1.18 62.02 -44.29
CA GLU A 268 2.04 60.93 -44.80
C GLU A 268 2.68 60.12 -43.66
N LEU A 269 3.19 60.78 -42.62
CA LEU A 269 3.77 60.10 -41.44
C LEU A 269 2.73 59.38 -40.60
N VAL A 270 1.54 59.96 -40.42
CA VAL A 270 0.42 59.32 -39.70
C VAL A 270 -0.04 58.06 -40.44
N GLU A 271 -0.14 58.09 -41.77
CA GLU A 271 -0.49 56.91 -42.57
C GLU A 271 0.62 55.84 -42.57
N GLN A 272 1.90 56.22 -42.57
CA GLN A 272 3.00 55.28 -42.39
C GLN A 272 2.98 54.62 -41.00
N ALA A 273 2.75 55.41 -39.94
CA ALA A 273 2.64 54.92 -38.57
C ALA A 273 1.44 53.99 -38.37
N ARG A 274 0.29 54.30 -38.98
CA ARG A 274 -0.91 53.42 -39.00
C ARG A 274 -0.60 52.09 -39.66
N LYS A 275 -0.02 52.08 -40.86
CA LYS A 275 0.33 50.83 -41.57
C LYS A 275 1.32 49.99 -40.78
N ALA A 276 2.37 50.60 -40.23
CA ALA A 276 3.33 49.89 -39.39
C ALA A 276 2.67 49.30 -38.12
N HIS A 277 1.73 50.03 -37.51
CA HIS A 277 0.97 49.54 -36.36
C HIS A 277 0.03 48.37 -36.74
N GLU A 278 -0.70 48.48 -37.85
CA GLU A 278 -1.58 47.42 -38.37
C GLU A 278 -0.79 46.15 -38.72
N GLU A 279 0.39 46.28 -39.34
CA GLU A 279 1.28 45.15 -39.62
C GLU A 279 1.83 44.50 -38.35
N LEU A 280 2.22 45.29 -37.34
CA LEU A 280 2.66 44.77 -36.04
C LEU A 280 1.51 44.05 -35.30
N VAL A 281 0.31 44.62 -35.28
CA VAL A 281 -0.87 44.02 -34.65
C VAL A 281 -1.24 42.71 -35.35
N ARG A 282 -1.26 42.69 -36.70
CA ARG A 282 -1.47 41.46 -37.48
C ARG A 282 -0.44 40.39 -37.14
N THR A 283 0.85 40.74 -37.17
CA THR A 283 1.93 39.78 -36.91
C THR A 283 1.87 39.24 -35.48
N ALA A 284 1.53 40.08 -34.49
CA ALA A 284 1.33 39.66 -33.11
C ALA A 284 0.09 38.77 -32.93
N GLN A 285 -0.99 39.01 -33.68
CA GLN A 285 -2.18 38.15 -33.70
C GLN A 285 -1.87 36.79 -34.34
N GLU A 286 -1.20 36.76 -35.50
CA GLU A 286 -0.77 35.53 -36.17
C GLU A 286 0.11 34.66 -35.25
N GLN A 287 1.10 35.27 -34.57
CA GLN A 287 1.94 34.57 -33.59
C GLN A 287 1.17 34.11 -32.34
N HIS A 288 0.20 34.90 -31.86
CA HIS A 288 -0.65 34.52 -30.74
C HIS A 288 -1.50 33.30 -31.08
N ASP A 289 -2.18 33.32 -32.22
CA ASP A 289 -3.05 32.24 -32.68
C ASP A 289 -2.25 30.96 -32.97
N GLU A 290 -1.04 31.08 -33.53
CA GLU A 290 -0.11 29.95 -33.72
C GLU A 290 0.31 29.33 -32.37
N LEU A 291 0.72 30.15 -31.39
CA LEU A 291 1.13 29.68 -30.06
C LEU A 291 -0.04 29.05 -29.30
N VAL A 292 -1.23 29.64 -29.36
CA VAL A 292 -2.45 29.09 -28.73
C VAL A 292 -2.85 27.77 -29.40
N GLY A 293 -2.84 27.71 -30.73
CA GLY A 293 -3.13 26.48 -31.47
C GLY A 293 -2.14 25.35 -31.17
N ALA A 294 -0.84 25.66 -31.11
CA ALA A 294 0.20 24.70 -30.72
C ALA A 294 0.03 24.21 -29.28
N ALA A 295 -0.26 25.11 -28.33
CA ALA A 295 -0.51 24.76 -26.94
C ALA A 295 -1.77 23.90 -26.76
N GLN A 296 -2.85 24.18 -27.51
CA GLN A 296 -4.06 23.36 -27.53
C GLN A 296 -3.79 21.97 -28.10
N ALA A 297 -3.05 21.87 -29.20
CA ALA A 297 -2.69 20.59 -29.81
C ALA A 297 -1.83 19.71 -28.88
N GLU A 298 -0.84 20.30 -28.19
CA GLU A 298 -0.06 19.59 -27.15
C GLU A 298 -0.93 19.19 -25.95
N HIS A 299 -1.84 20.05 -25.50
CA HIS A 299 -2.77 19.74 -24.42
C HIS A 299 -3.67 18.54 -24.75
N ASP A 300 -4.31 18.55 -25.92
CA ASP A 300 -5.17 17.47 -26.38
C ASP A 300 -4.39 16.15 -26.56
N ARG A 301 -3.15 16.24 -27.07
CA ARG A 301 -2.23 15.10 -27.19
C ARG A 301 -1.87 14.50 -25.83
N LEU A 302 -1.59 15.33 -24.83
CA LEU A 302 -1.29 14.89 -23.46
C LEU A 302 -2.53 14.27 -22.81
N LEU A 303 -3.72 14.86 -22.99
CA LEU A 303 -4.98 14.28 -22.53
C LEU A 303 -5.24 12.91 -23.15
N GLU A 304 -5.05 12.75 -24.47
CA GLU A 304 -5.30 11.48 -25.15
C GLU A 304 -4.27 10.41 -24.78
N THR A 305 -3.01 10.80 -24.56
CA THR A 305 -1.97 9.93 -24.01
C THR A 305 -2.33 9.48 -22.59
N GLY A 306 -2.78 10.40 -21.74
CA GLY A 306 -3.23 10.11 -20.38
C GLY A 306 -4.44 9.16 -20.34
N LYS A 307 -5.47 9.40 -21.16
CA LYS A 307 -6.62 8.48 -21.32
C LYS A 307 -6.18 7.09 -21.78
N THR A 308 -5.27 7.01 -22.74
CA THR A 308 -4.73 5.74 -23.26
C THR A 308 -3.97 4.97 -22.18
N GLN A 309 -3.13 5.66 -21.38
CA GLN A 309 -2.42 5.05 -20.26
C GLN A 309 -3.38 4.60 -19.16
N GLN A 310 -4.36 5.43 -18.78
CA GLN A 310 -5.39 5.07 -17.81
C GLN A 310 -6.19 3.83 -18.25
N ALA A 311 -6.61 3.77 -19.53
CA ALA A 311 -7.32 2.62 -20.08
C ALA A 311 -6.48 1.33 -20.03
N ARG A 312 -5.18 1.41 -20.32
CA ARG A 312 -4.24 0.29 -20.16
C ARG A 312 -4.13 -0.16 -18.71
N PHE A 313 -3.83 0.74 -17.77
CA PHE A 313 -3.74 0.40 -16.35
C PHE A 313 -5.03 -0.23 -15.78
N VAL A 314 -6.20 0.24 -16.24
CA VAL A 314 -7.49 -0.38 -15.87
C VAL A 314 -7.61 -1.78 -16.47
N THR A 315 -7.26 -1.97 -17.74
CA THR A 315 -7.30 -3.28 -18.40
C THR A 315 -6.35 -4.27 -17.73
N ASP A 316 -5.08 -3.91 -17.59
CA ASP A 316 -4.03 -4.73 -16.97
C ASP A 316 -4.39 -5.07 -15.51
N GLY A 317 -4.92 -4.09 -14.76
CA GLY A 317 -5.40 -4.28 -13.40
C GLY A 317 -6.62 -5.22 -13.32
N THR A 318 -7.58 -5.12 -14.25
CA THR A 318 -8.70 -6.07 -14.31
C THR A 318 -8.24 -7.47 -14.69
N GLN A 319 -7.34 -7.61 -15.66
CA GLN A 319 -6.79 -8.91 -16.06
C GLN A 319 -6.04 -9.57 -14.90
N THR A 320 -5.11 -8.85 -14.26
CA THR A 320 -4.33 -9.38 -13.12
C THR A 320 -5.25 -9.80 -11.96
N ARG A 321 -6.29 -9.00 -11.66
CA ARG A 321 -7.29 -9.36 -10.65
C ARG A 321 -8.04 -10.63 -11.02
N ASP A 322 -8.48 -10.76 -12.27
CA ASP A 322 -9.30 -11.88 -12.72
C ASP A 322 -8.47 -13.17 -12.83
N GLU A 323 -7.19 -13.08 -13.19
CA GLU A 323 -6.20 -14.16 -13.11
C GLU A 323 -6.00 -14.65 -11.66
N LEU A 324 -5.75 -13.74 -10.71
CA LEU A 324 -5.60 -14.09 -9.29
C LEU A 324 -6.87 -14.71 -8.69
N LEU A 325 -8.06 -14.24 -9.11
CA LEU A 325 -9.33 -14.84 -8.71
C LEU A 325 -9.50 -16.24 -9.30
N ALA A 326 -9.11 -16.47 -10.56
CA ALA A 326 -9.16 -17.79 -11.18
C ALA A 326 -8.18 -18.77 -10.52
N GLU A 327 -6.96 -18.34 -10.21
CA GLU A 327 -5.96 -19.15 -9.49
C GLU A 327 -6.46 -19.50 -8.07
N GLY A 328 -6.93 -18.52 -7.30
CA GLY A 328 -7.49 -18.75 -5.97
C GLY A 328 -8.72 -19.67 -5.97
N GLN A 329 -9.57 -19.58 -7.00
CA GLN A 329 -10.69 -20.52 -7.19
C GLN A 329 -10.22 -21.93 -7.55
N ALA A 330 -9.21 -22.06 -8.42
CA ALA A 330 -8.65 -23.36 -8.81
C ALA A 330 -7.98 -24.08 -7.62
N GLU A 331 -7.22 -23.35 -6.80
CA GLU A 331 -6.55 -23.92 -5.64
C GLU A 331 -7.55 -24.28 -4.52
N ASN A 332 -8.57 -23.44 -4.28
CA ASN A 332 -9.66 -23.80 -3.36
C ASN A 332 -10.41 -25.06 -3.83
N GLN A 333 -10.70 -25.18 -5.12
CA GLN A 333 -11.30 -26.41 -5.68
C GLN A 333 -10.38 -27.64 -5.51
N ARG A 334 -9.06 -27.49 -5.63
CA ARG A 334 -8.08 -28.54 -5.33
C ARG A 334 -8.13 -28.97 -3.86
N LEU A 335 -8.06 -28.02 -2.94
CA LEU A 335 -8.12 -28.28 -1.50
C LEU A 335 -9.42 -28.99 -1.11
N ILE A 336 -10.56 -28.57 -1.67
CA ILE A 336 -11.86 -29.24 -1.45
C ILE A 336 -11.85 -30.68 -1.98
N ARG A 337 -11.24 -30.95 -3.15
CA ARG A 337 -11.11 -32.33 -3.69
C ARG A 337 -10.20 -33.18 -2.80
N ALA A 338 -9.01 -32.70 -2.48
CA ALA A 338 -8.07 -33.42 -1.62
C ALA A 338 -8.66 -33.70 -0.22
N ALA A 339 -9.37 -32.74 0.37
CA ALA A 339 -10.07 -32.93 1.64
C ALA A 339 -11.16 -34.02 1.55
N LYS A 340 -11.93 -34.07 0.45
CA LYS A 340 -12.91 -35.13 0.20
C LYS A 340 -12.26 -36.49 0.03
N GLU A 341 -11.21 -36.59 -0.78
CA GLU A 341 -10.47 -37.85 -0.99
C GLU A 341 -9.85 -38.39 0.32
N VAL A 342 -9.32 -37.52 1.18
CA VAL A 342 -8.83 -37.90 2.51
C VAL A 342 -9.99 -38.34 3.41
N HIS A 343 -11.12 -37.63 3.40
CA HIS A 343 -12.28 -37.96 4.21
C HIS A 343 -12.93 -39.30 3.81
N GLU A 344 -13.12 -39.54 2.51
CA GLU A 344 -13.65 -40.79 1.96
C GLU A 344 -12.73 -41.98 2.29
N ARG A 345 -11.41 -41.79 2.18
CA ARG A 345 -10.43 -42.79 2.61
C ARG A 345 -10.51 -43.09 4.10
N MET A 346 -10.57 -42.07 4.94
CA MET A 346 -10.68 -42.23 6.40
C MET A 346 -11.97 -42.93 6.80
N ILE A 347 -13.10 -42.65 6.13
CA ILE A 347 -14.36 -43.38 6.33
C ILE A 347 -14.20 -44.84 5.94
N HIS A 348 -13.56 -45.13 4.80
CA HIS A 348 -13.35 -46.50 4.34
C HIS A 348 -12.46 -47.30 5.31
N GLU A 349 -11.30 -46.76 5.67
CA GLU A 349 -10.37 -47.35 6.64
C GLU A 349 -11.04 -47.61 8.00
N ALA A 350 -11.79 -46.62 8.53
CA ALA A 350 -12.52 -46.79 9.78
C ALA A 350 -13.64 -47.84 9.69
N THR A 351 -14.29 -47.98 8.54
CA THR A 351 -15.36 -48.97 8.32
C THR A 351 -14.80 -50.39 8.23
N GLU A 352 -13.69 -50.58 7.52
CA GLU A 352 -13.00 -51.88 7.41
C GLU A 352 -12.43 -52.31 8.77
N GLU A 353 -11.78 -51.41 9.52
CA GLU A 353 -11.25 -51.75 10.85
C GLU A 353 -12.38 -52.01 11.86
N HIS A 354 -13.47 -51.25 11.83
CA HIS A 354 -14.64 -51.53 12.65
C HIS A 354 -15.24 -52.92 12.33
N ARG A 355 -15.35 -53.28 11.04
CA ARG A 355 -15.79 -54.60 10.62
C ARG A 355 -14.85 -55.70 11.10
N ARG A 356 -13.54 -55.52 10.94
CA ARG A 356 -12.52 -56.45 11.42
C ARG A 356 -12.63 -56.68 12.93
N LEU A 357 -12.80 -55.63 13.72
CA LEU A 357 -13.00 -55.72 15.17
C LEU A 357 -14.28 -56.49 15.54
N LEU A 358 -15.39 -56.25 14.83
CA LEU A 358 -16.64 -56.99 15.03
C LEU A 358 -16.49 -58.48 14.68
N ASP A 359 -15.87 -58.81 13.55
CA ASP A 359 -15.72 -60.20 13.11
C ASP A 359 -14.72 -60.95 14.02
N THR A 360 -13.65 -60.29 14.49
CA THR A 360 -12.74 -60.85 15.50
C THR A 360 -13.44 -61.05 16.84
N GLY A 361 -14.20 -60.06 17.32
CA GLY A 361 -14.94 -60.15 18.58
C GLY A 361 -16.03 -61.23 18.58
N ARG A 362 -16.67 -61.47 17.43
CA ARG A 362 -17.60 -62.60 17.23
C ARG A 362 -16.88 -63.94 17.28
N ALA A 363 -15.75 -64.09 16.60
CA ALA A 363 -14.99 -65.33 16.60
C ALA A 363 -14.53 -65.71 18.02
N GLU A 364 -14.01 -64.75 18.79
CA GLU A 364 -13.62 -64.98 20.20
C GLU A 364 -14.84 -65.26 21.11
N HIS A 365 -15.97 -64.56 20.90
CA HIS A 365 -17.22 -64.84 21.62
C HIS A 365 -17.72 -66.27 21.38
N ASP A 366 -17.80 -66.70 20.12
CA ASP A 366 -18.32 -68.02 19.74
C ASP A 366 -17.36 -69.13 20.19
N ARG A 367 -16.05 -68.86 20.20
CA ARG A 367 -15.02 -69.71 20.80
C ARG A 367 -15.23 -69.86 22.32
N LEU A 368 -15.38 -68.76 23.05
CA LEU A 368 -15.60 -68.78 24.50
C LEU A 368 -16.89 -69.51 24.88
N ILE A 369 -17.96 -69.37 24.08
CA ILE A 369 -19.19 -70.17 24.24
C ILE A 369 -18.88 -71.65 24.03
N SER A 370 -18.18 -72.02 22.96
CA SER A 370 -17.84 -73.42 22.67
C SER A 370 -17.01 -74.05 23.79
N GLU A 371 -15.97 -73.36 24.26
CA GLU A 371 -15.13 -73.80 25.38
C GLU A 371 -15.96 -73.93 26.68
N ALA A 372 -16.88 -73.01 26.95
CA ALA A 372 -17.77 -73.10 28.11
C ALA A 372 -18.81 -74.23 28.00
N GLU A 373 -19.33 -74.52 26.81
CA GLU A 373 -20.24 -75.64 26.56
C GLU A 373 -19.53 -77.00 26.69
N GLU A 374 -18.29 -77.11 26.20
CA GLU A 374 -17.43 -78.29 26.38
C GLU A 374 -17.11 -78.52 27.87
N GLN A 375 -16.71 -77.47 28.61
CA GLN A 375 -16.48 -77.57 30.06
C GLN A 375 -17.76 -78.00 30.79
N ARG A 376 -18.93 -77.41 30.46
CA ARG A 376 -20.22 -77.81 31.04
C ARG A 376 -20.55 -79.28 30.72
N ALA A 377 -20.33 -79.72 29.49
CA ALA A 377 -20.57 -81.11 29.08
C ALA A 377 -19.64 -82.08 29.82
N GLY A 378 -18.35 -81.74 29.96
CA GLY A 378 -17.38 -82.50 30.73
C GLY A 378 -17.78 -82.65 32.20
N VAL A 379 -18.12 -81.54 32.87
CA VAL A 379 -18.59 -81.55 34.27
C VAL A 379 -19.87 -82.39 34.44
N LEU A 380 -20.82 -82.29 33.50
CA LEU A 380 -22.04 -83.12 33.53
C LEU A 380 -21.76 -84.61 33.28
N ALA A 381 -20.81 -84.94 32.40
CA ALA A 381 -20.38 -86.34 32.20
C ALA A 381 -19.73 -86.91 33.47
N ASP A 382 -18.84 -86.14 34.09
CA ASP A 382 -18.16 -86.50 35.35
C ASP A 382 -19.17 -86.72 36.49
N LEU A 383 -20.16 -85.84 36.63
CA LEU A 383 -21.24 -85.96 37.62
C LEU A 383 -22.13 -87.19 37.37
N ASN A 384 -22.46 -87.50 36.11
CA ASN A 384 -23.22 -88.72 35.77
C ASN A 384 -22.40 -89.99 36.04
N ALA A 385 -21.10 -90.02 35.70
CA ALA A 385 -20.22 -91.15 36.00
C ALA A 385 -20.10 -91.39 37.51
N ARG A 386 -19.98 -90.32 38.32
CA ARG A 386 -20.00 -90.40 39.78
C ARG A 386 -21.36 -90.91 40.31
N ARG A 387 -22.48 -90.44 39.75
CA ARG A 387 -23.83 -90.95 40.09
C ARG A 387 -23.93 -92.45 39.82
N ASP A 388 -23.50 -92.91 38.64
CA ASP A 388 -23.65 -94.31 38.23
C ASP A 388 -22.75 -95.24 39.04
N LEU A 389 -21.55 -94.78 39.42
CA LEU A 389 -20.68 -95.47 40.36
C LEU A 389 -21.32 -95.58 41.76
N LEU A 390 -21.89 -94.48 42.27
CA LEU A 390 -22.59 -94.47 43.56
C LEU A 390 -23.82 -95.38 43.54
N GLN A 391 -24.61 -95.36 42.45
CA GLN A 391 -25.76 -96.24 42.28
C GLN A 391 -25.34 -97.71 42.22
N SER A 392 -24.29 -98.04 41.46
CA SER A 392 -23.72 -99.39 41.42
C SER A 392 -23.28 -99.85 42.81
N LYS A 393 -22.74 -98.94 43.64
CA LYS A 393 -22.34 -99.24 45.02
C LYS A 393 -23.53 -99.43 45.95
N VAL A 394 -24.63 -98.69 45.76
CA VAL A 394 -25.90 -98.92 46.47
C VAL A 394 -26.45 -100.31 46.12
N GLU A 395 -26.50 -100.68 44.83
CA GLU A 395 -26.97 -101.99 44.38
C GLU A 395 -26.08 -103.16 44.85
N GLU A 396 -24.77 -102.94 45.01
CA GLU A 396 -23.85 -103.89 45.64
C GLU A 396 -24.15 -104.04 47.15
N LEU A 397 -24.33 -102.93 47.86
CA LEU A 397 -24.65 -102.92 49.29
C LEU A 397 -26.02 -103.55 49.57
N ASP A 398 -27.04 -103.30 48.74
CA ASP A 398 -28.37 -103.90 48.88
C ASP A 398 -28.33 -105.42 48.63
N ARG A 399 -27.56 -105.89 47.64
CA ARG A 399 -27.30 -107.33 47.43
C ARG A 399 -26.58 -107.94 48.63
N PHE A 400 -25.52 -107.29 49.13
CA PHE A 400 -24.80 -107.74 50.32
C PHE A 400 -25.71 -107.80 51.56
N GLN A 401 -26.56 -106.80 51.78
CA GLN A 401 -27.57 -106.81 52.84
C GLN A 401 -28.59 -107.94 52.65
N GLY A 402 -29.05 -108.19 51.42
CA GLY A 402 -29.95 -109.29 51.07
C GLY A 402 -29.34 -110.65 51.41
N GLU A 403 -28.12 -110.92 50.92
CA GLU A 403 -27.37 -112.14 51.22
C GLU A 403 -27.02 -112.29 52.70
N TYR A 404 -26.70 -111.19 53.39
CA TYR A 404 -26.41 -111.21 54.83
C TYR A 404 -27.68 -111.54 55.62
N ARG A 405 -28.83 -110.92 55.29
CA ARG A 405 -30.14 -111.25 55.88
C ARG A 405 -30.61 -112.66 55.54
N GLN A 406 -30.21 -113.21 54.39
CA GLN A 406 -30.49 -114.60 54.01
C GLN A 406 -29.60 -115.55 54.81
N ARG A 407 -28.28 -115.33 54.86
CA ARG A 407 -27.33 -116.10 55.69
C ARG A 407 -27.73 -116.10 57.16
N LEU A 408 -28.13 -114.95 57.70
CA LEU A 408 -28.61 -114.83 59.08
C LEU A 408 -29.90 -115.63 59.30
N ARG A 409 -30.85 -115.60 58.35
CA ARG A 409 -32.07 -116.42 58.40
C ARG A 409 -31.77 -117.92 58.31
N THR A 410 -30.88 -118.35 57.41
CA THR A 410 -30.46 -119.75 57.30
C THR A 410 -29.76 -120.21 58.58
N TYR A 411 -28.82 -119.42 59.11
CA TYR A 411 -28.16 -119.71 60.38
C TYR A 411 -29.16 -119.81 61.54
N MET A 412 -30.11 -118.88 61.67
CA MET A 412 -31.15 -118.97 62.70
C MET A 412 -32.08 -120.18 62.51
N ALA A 413 -32.42 -120.55 61.27
CA ALA A 413 -33.22 -121.73 60.98
C ALA A 413 -32.46 -123.03 61.27
N GLU A 414 -31.16 -123.08 60.99
CA GLU A 414 -30.30 -124.22 61.26
C GLU A 414 -30.01 -124.36 62.76
N GLN A 415 -29.81 -123.26 63.48
CA GLN A 415 -29.77 -123.23 64.95
C GLN A 415 -31.10 -123.68 65.58
N MET A 416 -32.25 -123.25 65.04
CA MET A 416 -33.55 -123.77 65.50
C MET A 416 -33.70 -125.26 65.21
N LYS A 417 -33.26 -125.74 64.04
CA LYS A 417 -33.30 -127.18 63.73
C LYS A 417 -32.39 -128.00 64.65
N VAL A 418 -31.19 -127.50 64.97
CA VAL A 418 -30.33 -128.14 65.97
C VAL A 418 -31.01 -128.17 67.34
N LEU A 419 -31.73 -127.12 67.74
CA LEU A 419 -32.51 -127.11 69.00
C LEU A 419 -33.69 -128.10 68.98
N ASP A 420 -34.38 -128.27 67.84
CA ASP A 420 -35.45 -129.27 67.66
C ASP A 420 -34.90 -130.72 67.63
N ASP A 421 -33.75 -130.96 66.99
CA ASP A 421 -33.09 -132.27 66.92
C ASP A 421 -32.45 -132.64 68.29
N ASP A 422 -31.85 -131.70 69.02
CA ASP A 422 -31.30 -131.91 70.38
C ASP A 422 -32.42 -132.13 71.42
N ALA A 423 -33.64 -131.67 71.13
CA ALA A 423 -34.86 -131.99 71.88
C ALA A 423 -35.45 -133.39 71.54
N TRP A 424 -34.90 -134.10 70.55
CA TRP A 424 -35.27 -135.49 70.21
C TRP A 424 -34.28 -136.54 70.74
N HIS A 425 -33.18 -136.11 71.35
CA HIS A 425 -32.13 -136.97 71.91
C HIS A 425 -31.90 -136.81 73.43
N ARG A 426 -32.91 -136.30 74.15
CA ARG A 426 -33.02 -136.37 75.62
C ARG A 426 -34.46 -136.67 76.03
#